data_AF-A9WEI1-F1
#
_entry.id   AF-A9WEI1-F1
#
_cell.length_a   1.000
_cell.length_b   1.000
_cell.length_c   1.000
_cell.angle_alpha   90.00
_cell.angle_beta   90.00
_cell.angle_gamma   90.00
#
_symmetry.space_group_name_H-M   'P 1'
#
loop_
_entity.id
_entity.type
_entity.pdbx_description
1 polymer ?
#
loop_
_entity_poly.entity_id
_entity_poly.type
_entity_poly.pdbx_seq_one_letter_code
_entity_poly.pdbx_strand_id
1 'polypeptide(L)'
;MIQPAIVIYDRTHVLDLIRTQSPETIRGRLRAGDFDTVLDPDGRALLDELLTAWIQRALGPLTLRDAMLIDPYRARQVYGLLCALHVRQRVAIPLDLAVHLPAAPADLATLPPPLATRPDLAALASQAAQEGLTLAWQVQPYDFASPGNLLELVPPPPQPYRDELVFEQPTGLRRRLAIALASLGVALLIVPLLFGHIPDHPAGWPLALLTLALLVGIKAGIAGYLGALCIWLVANLPAFRHGTSPVNLWPAIPLMVVGIWLLRRDRRVRAMWRFVRRQFRRRSDATGTD
;
A
#
# COMPACT_ATOMS: atom_id res chain seq x y z
N MET A 1 -28.06 -25.65 15.30
CA MET A 1 -27.54 -25.69 16.69
C MET A 1 -26.03 -25.55 16.62
N ILE A 2 -25.48 -24.53 17.28
CA ILE A 2 -24.03 -24.34 17.35
C ILE A 2 -23.49 -25.35 18.36
N GLN A 3 -22.62 -26.26 17.92
CA GLN A 3 -21.98 -27.20 18.83
C GLN A 3 -20.68 -26.60 19.38
N PRO A 4 -20.53 -26.60 20.73
CA PRO A 4 -19.29 -26.19 21.35
C PRO A 4 -18.15 -27.12 20.91
N ALA A 5 -16.93 -26.61 20.84
CA ALA A 5 -15.81 -27.34 20.28
C ALA A 5 -14.48 -26.94 20.91
N ILE A 6 -13.54 -27.88 20.90
CA ILE A 6 -12.12 -27.56 21.05
C ILE A 6 -11.51 -27.47 19.65
N VAL A 7 -10.68 -26.45 19.46
CA VAL A 7 -9.97 -26.18 18.23
C VAL A 7 -8.49 -26.05 18.48
N ILE A 8 -7.70 -26.38 17.45
CA ILE A 8 -6.30 -25.98 17.37
C ILE A 8 -6.15 -24.87 16.34
N TYR A 9 -5.43 -23.83 16.71
CA TYR A 9 -5.19 -22.68 15.84
C TYR A 9 -3.76 -22.14 16.02
N ASP A 10 -3.25 -21.49 14.97
CA ASP A 10 -1.93 -20.88 14.99
C ASP A 10 -1.98 -19.48 15.61
N ARG A 11 -1.92 -19.43 16.93
CA ARG A 11 -1.93 -18.17 17.67
C ARG A 11 -0.73 -17.30 17.32
N THR A 12 0.45 -17.88 17.11
CA THR A 12 1.66 -17.11 16.82
C THR A 12 1.56 -16.36 15.50
N HIS A 13 1.01 -17.01 14.47
CA HIS A 13 0.77 -16.38 13.19
C HIS A 13 -0.31 -15.29 13.26
N VAL A 14 -1.39 -15.52 14.03
CA VAL A 14 -2.42 -14.49 14.25
C VAL A 14 -1.82 -13.26 14.91
N LEU A 15 -0.99 -13.43 15.95
CA LEU A 15 -0.32 -12.32 16.62
C LEU A 15 0.65 -11.59 15.69
N ASP A 16 1.37 -12.31 14.82
CA ASP A 16 2.25 -11.68 13.83
C ASP A 16 1.46 -10.89 12.77
N LEU A 17 0.30 -11.40 12.35
CA LEU A 17 -0.62 -10.70 11.46
C LEU A 17 -1.12 -9.40 12.10
N ILE A 18 -1.56 -9.45 13.36
CA ILE A 18 -2.00 -8.26 14.12
C ILE A 18 -0.86 -7.23 14.26
N ARG A 19 0.36 -7.72 14.49
CA ARG A 19 1.56 -6.89 14.66
C ARG A 19 2.01 -6.21 13.37
N THR A 20 1.90 -6.88 12.22
CA THR A 20 2.56 -6.45 10.97
C THR A 20 1.61 -5.87 9.94
N GLN A 21 0.33 -6.23 9.97
CA GLN A 21 -0.63 -5.85 8.94
C GLN A 21 -1.43 -4.61 9.33
N SER A 22 -2.08 -4.01 8.33
CA SER A 22 -3.04 -2.92 8.51
C SER A 22 -4.46 -3.39 8.18
N PRO A 23 -5.50 -2.72 8.71
CA PRO A 23 -6.88 -3.01 8.36
C PRO A 23 -7.13 -2.97 6.84
N GLU A 24 -6.50 -2.04 6.11
CA GLU A 24 -6.62 -1.94 4.65
C GLU A 24 -6.07 -3.17 3.94
N THR A 25 -4.93 -3.69 4.42
CA THR A 25 -4.29 -4.86 3.80
C THR A 25 -5.15 -6.11 3.98
N ILE A 26 -5.68 -6.34 5.19
CA ILE A 26 -6.56 -7.49 5.44
C ILE A 26 -7.86 -7.36 4.64
N ARG A 27 -8.44 -6.17 4.56
CA ARG A 27 -9.64 -5.93 3.75
C ARG A 27 -9.38 -6.14 2.26
N GLY A 28 -8.21 -5.72 1.76
CA GLY A 28 -7.78 -5.96 0.39
C GLY A 28 -7.72 -7.45 0.04
N ARG A 29 -7.14 -8.26 0.93
CA ARG A 29 -7.08 -9.73 0.81
C ARG A 29 -8.46 -10.38 0.87
N LEU A 30 -9.31 -9.93 1.79
CA LEU A 30 -10.70 -10.39 1.89
C LEU A 30 -11.47 -10.17 0.59
N ARG A 31 -11.32 -8.99 -0.03
CA ARG A 31 -11.99 -8.67 -1.31
C ARG A 31 -11.36 -9.35 -2.52
N ALA A 32 -10.11 -9.79 -2.41
CA ALA A 32 -9.44 -10.59 -3.44
C ALA A 32 -9.88 -12.07 -3.41
N GLY A 33 -10.64 -12.49 -2.39
CA GLY A 33 -11.12 -13.86 -2.23
C GLY A 33 -10.16 -14.80 -1.49
N ASP A 34 -9.08 -14.27 -0.87
CA ASP A 34 -8.07 -15.06 -0.16
C ASP A 34 -8.65 -15.93 0.97
N PHE A 35 -9.82 -15.56 1.49
CA PHE A 35 -10.43 -16.16 2.68
C PHE A 35 -11.74 -16.93 2.40
N ASP A 36 -12.12 -17.07 1.12
CA ASP A 36 -13.43 -17.59 0.71
C ASP A 36 -13.66 -19.06 1.07
N THR A 37 -12.58 -19.83 1.23
CA THR A 37 -12.64 -21.25 1.59
C THR A 37 -12.69 -21.50 3.09
N VAL A 38 -12.41 -20.49 3.91
CA VAL A 38 -12.23 -20.64 5.36
C VAL A 38 -13.31 -19.93 6.17
N LEU A 39 -13.67 -18.70 5.78
CA LEU A 39 -14.74 -17.95 6.43
C LEU A 39 -16.07 -18.14 5.71
N ASP A 40 -17.13 -18.31 6.49
CA ASP A 40 -18.49 -18.29 5.97
C ASP A 40 -18.85 -16.89 5.42
N PRO A 41 -19.88 -16.77 4.56
CA PRO A 41 -20.29 -15.49 3.99
C PRO A 41 -20.58 -14.41 5.04
N ASP A 42 -21.21 -14.81 6.15
CA ASP A 42 -21.57 -13.90 7.23
C ASP A 42 -20.34 -13.39 7.99
N GLY A 43 -19.38 -14.26 8.29
CA GLY A 43 -18.10 -13.88 8.90
C GLY A 43 -17.26 -12.99 7.99
N ARG A 44 -17.30 -13.21 6.66
CA ARG A 44 -16.65 -12.32 5.69
C ARG A 44 -17.29 -10.94 5.65
N ALA A 45 -18.63 -10.87 5.61
CA ALA A 45 -19.35 -9.60 5.62
C ALA A 45 -19.06 -8.81 6.91
N LEU A 46 -19.09 -9.49 8.06
CA LEU A 46 -18.77 -8.90 9.35
C LEU A 46 -17.33 -8.40 9.40
N LEU A 47 -16.36 -9.15 8.88
CA LEU A 47 -14.96 -8.71 8.83
C LEU A 47 -14.78 -7.48 7.93
N ASP A 48 -15.39 -7.43 6.74
CA ASP A 48 -15.30 -6.25 5.86
C ASP A 48 -15.92 -5.01 6.52
N GLU A 49 -17.05 -5.17 7.22
CA GLU A 49 -17.72 -4.10 7.95
C GLU A 49 -16.83 -3.53 9.06
N LEU A 50 -16.31 -4.39 9.94
CA LEU A 50 -15.47 -3.99 11.07
C LEU A 50 -14.19 -3.29 10.62
N LEU A 51 -13.52 -3.84 9.60
CA LEU A 51 -12.32 -3.23 9.03
C LEU A 51 -12.63 -1.89 8.35
N THR A 52 -13.75 -1.80 7.63
CA THR A 52 -14.18 -0.56 6.98
C THR A 52 -14.48 0.53 8.00
N ALA A 53 -15.13 0.19 9.11
CA ALA A 53 -15.43 1.13 10.18
C ALA A 53 -14.16 1.72 10.82
N TRP A 54 -13.09 0.93 10.96
CA TRP A 54 -11.80 1.46 11.41
C TRP A 54 -11.12 2.34 10.36
N ILE A 55 -11.08 1.90 9.10
CA ILE A 55 -10.44 2.65 8.01
C ILE A 55 -11.10 4.02 7.81
N GLN A 56 -12.43 4.11 7.92
CA GLN A 56 -13.16 5.37 7.77
C GLN A 56 -12.91 6.35 8.92
N ARG A 57 -12.57 5.84 10.12
CA ARG A 57 -12.33 6.67 11.31
C ARG A 57 -10.87 7.06 11.48
N ALA A 58 -9.95 6.34 10.83
CA ALA A 58 -8.53 6.59 10.91
C ALA A 58 -8.15 7.89 10.15
N LEU A 59 -7.35 8.74 10.79
CA LEU A 59 -6.78 9.97 10.18
C LEU A 59 -5.51 9.70 9.36
N GLY A 60 -5.14 8.42 9.17
CA GLY A 60 -3.92 7.98 8.50
C GLY A 60 -3.75 6.46 8.55
N PRO A 61 -2.66 5.92 7.98
CA PRO A 61 -2.38 4.49 8.01
C PRO A 61 -2.16 4.02 9.46
N LEU A 62 -2.89 2.98 9.86
CA LEU A 62 -2.92 2.45 11.21
C LEU A 62 -2.58 0.95 11.18
N THR A 63 -1.80 0.46 12.14
CA THR A 63 -1.60 -0.99 12.28
C THR A 63 -2.86 -1.64 12.85
N LEU A 64 -3.06 -2.93 12.59
CA LEU A 64 -4.20 -3.67 13.11
C LEU A 64 -4.20 -3.68 14.65
N ARG A 65 -3.02 -3.86 15.25
CA ARG A 65 -2.80 -3.72 16.70
C ARG A 65 -3.29 -2.37 17.24
N ASP A 66 -2.91 -1.26 16.63
CA ASP A 66 -3.32 0.06 17.10
C ASP A 66 -4.84 0.28 16.90
N ALA A 67 -5.42 -0.26 15.82
CA ALA A 67 -6.89 -0.25 15.60
C ALA A 67 -7.64 -0.96 16.73
N MET A 68 -7.11 -2.12 17.13
CA MET A 68 -7.68 -2.94 18.20
C MET A 68 -7.57 -2.28 19.58
N LEU A 69 -6.54 -1.47 19.82
CA LEU A 69 -6.39 -0.72 21.07
C LEU A 69 -7.40 0.43 21.21
N ILE A 70 -7.85 1.01 20.10
CA ILE A 70 -8.81 2.13 20.11
C ILE A 70 -10.23 1.65 20.43
N ASP A 71 -10.63 0.49 19.90
CA ASP A 71 -11.98 -0.04 20.06
C ASP A 71 -11.92 -1.52 20.50
N PRO A 72 -11.91 -1.80 21.82
CA PRO A 72 -11.75 -3.15 22.35
C PRO A 72 -12.94 -4.07 22.03
N TYR A 73 -14.13 -3.50 21.82
CA TYR A 73 -15.32 -4.29 21.48
C TYR A 73 -15.21 -4.85 20.06
N ARG A 74 -14.89 -4.00 19.08
CA ARG A 74 -14.63 -4.44 17.70
C ARG A 74 -13.38 -5.30 17.62
N ALA A 75 -12.37 -4.99 18.43
CA ALA A 75 -11.14 -5.77 18.50
C ALA A 75 -11.42 -7.24 18.82
N ARG A 76 -12.30 -7.52 19.78
CA ARG A 76 -12.66 -8.90 20.14
C ARG A 76 -13.27 -9.66 18.95
N GLN A 77 -14.17 -9.02 18.21
CA GLN A 77 -14.82 -9.65 17.06
C GLN A 77 -13.83 -9.89 15.91
N VAL A 78 -13.01 -8.88 15.57
CA VAL A 78 -11.98 -9.03 14.53
C VAL A 78 -10.95 -10.08 14.93
N TYR A 79 -10.51 -10.10 16.19
CA TYR A 79 -9.59 -11.13 16.67
C TYR A 79 -10.18 -12.54 16.50
N GLY A 80 -11.44 -12.73 16.88
CA GLY A 80 -12.14 -14.01 16.72
C GLY A 80 -12.20 -14.49 15.27
N LEU A 81 -12.49 -13.57 14.34
CA LEU A 81 -12.51 -13.84 12.90
C LEU A 81 -11.12 -14.17 12.35
N LEU A 82 -10.08 -13.45 12.80
CA LEU A 82 -8.69 -13.73 12.44
C LEU A 82 -8.22 -15.09 12.98
N CYS A 83 -8.57 -15.45 14.22
CA CYS A 83 -8.28 -16.76 14.77
C CYS A 83 -8.94 -17.88 13.97
N ALA A 84 -10.19 -17.70 13.55
CA ALA A 84 -10.90 -18.69 12.75
C ALA A 84 -10.26 -18.94 11.38
N LEU A 85 -9.64 -17.93 10.76
CA LEU A 85 -8.85 -18.11 9.54
C LEU A 85 -7.66 -19.06 9.71
N HIS A 86 -7.16 -19.21 10.93
CA HIS A 86 -5.98 -19.99 11.26
C HIS A 86 -6.30 -21.24 12.11
N VAL A 87 -7.58 -21.66 12.15
CA VAL A 87 -7.98 -22.94 12.73
C VAL A 87 -7.56 -24.07 11.80
N ARG A 88 -6.86 -25.08 12.34
CA ARG A 88 -6.41 -26.26 11.60
C ARG A 88 -7.38 -27.42 11.72
N GLN A 89 -7.90 -27.63 12.91
CA GLN A 89 -8.80 -28.73 13.22
C GLN A 89 -9.78 -28.32 14.30
N ARG A 90 -10.99 -28.88 14.20
CA ARG A 90 -12.10 -28.66 15.14
C ARG A 90 -12.69 -30.00 15.53
N VAL A 91 -12.86 -30.21 16.84
CA VAL A 91 -13.56 -31.37 17.39
C VAL A 91 -14.71 -30.87 18.25
N ALA A 92 -15.93 -31.27 17.88
CA ALA A 92 -17.14 -30.94 18.62
C ALA A 92 -17.16 -31.67 19.97
N ILE A 93 -17.66 -30.99 21.00
CA ILE A 93 -17.68 -31.50 22.37
C ILE A 93 -19.12 -31.65 22.84
N PRO A 94 -19.48 -32.83 23.37
CA PRO A 94 -20.74 -33.03 24.08
C PRO A 94 -20.90 -32.07 25.27
N LEU A 95 -22.12 -31.54 25.48
CA LEU A 95 -22.41 -30.54 26.52
C LEU A 95 -22.14 -31.04 27.95
N ASP A 96 -22.28 -32.34 28.18
CA ASP A 96 -21.95 -33.03 29.44
C ASP A 96 -20.46 -32.92 29.77
N LEU A 97 -19.58 -33.01 28.76
CA LEU A 97 -18.13 -32.89 28.95
C LEU A 97 -17.67 -31.43 29.03
N ALA A 98 -18.46 -30.48 28.52
CA ALA A 98 -18.16 -29.06 28.59
C ALA A 98 -18.12 -28.51 30.03
N VAL A 99 -18.78 -29.19 30.98
CA VAL A 99 -18.80 -28.80 32.42
C VAL A 99 -17.39 -28.85 33.04
N HIS A 100 -16.48 -29.66 32.48
CA HIS A 100 -15.10 -29.78 32.96
C HIS A 100 -14.15 -28.72 32.39
N LEU A 101 -14.64 -27.85 31.50
CA LEU A 101 -13.86 -26.79 30.88
C LEU A 101 -14.01 -25.47 31.65
N PRO A 102 -13.00 -24.59 31.60
CA PRO A 102 -13.12 -23.25 32.16
C PRO A 102 -14.21 -22.44 31.45
N ALA A 103 -14.56 -21.30 32.05
CA ALA A 103 -15.49 -20.36 31.43
C ALA A 103 -15.04 -19.98 30.01
N ALA A 104 -15.94 -20.12 29.05
CA ALA A 104 -15.65 -19.81 27.65
C ALA A 104 -15.62 -18.30 27.37
N PRO A 105 -14.85 -17.84 26.38
CA PRO A 105 -13.81 -18.57 25.64
C PRO A 105 -12.49 -18.63 26.42
N ALA A 106 -11.73 -19.72 26.27
CA ALA A 106 -10.46 -19.89 26.97
C ALA A 106 -9.43 -20.66 26.13
N ASP A 107 -8.17 -20.25 26.20
CA ASP A 107 -7.06 -21.07 25.72
C ASP A 107 -6.69 -22.11 26.80
N LEU A 108 -6.52 -23.36 26.38
CA LEU A 108 -6.22 -24.48 27.27
C LEU A 108 -4.73 -24.82 27.18
N ALA A 109 -4.02 -24.74 28.30
CA ALA A 109 -2.64 -25.22 28.36
C ALA A 109 -2.58 -26.76 28.22
N THR A 110 -3.55 -27.45 28.82
CA THR A 110 -3.71 -28.89 28.78
C THR A 110 -5.20 -29.25 28.78
N LEU A 111 -5.53 -30.41 28.20
CA LEU A 111 -6.89 -30.94 28.31
C LEU A 111 -7.12 -31.48 29.72
N PRO A 112 -8.17 -31.06 30.44
CA PRO A 112 -8.50 -31.65 31.72
C PRO A 112 -9.01 -33.10 31.52
N PRO A 113 -8.73 -34.04 32.45
CA PRO A 113 -9.51 -35.27 32.53
C PRO A 113 -10.98 -34.89 32.83
N PRO A 114 -12.01 -35.47 32.18
CA PRO A 114 -12.04 -36.66 31.31
C PRO A 114 -11.84 -36.41 29.80
N LEU A 115 -11.62 -35.18 29.34
CA LEU A 115 -11.45 -34.90 27.91
C LEU A 115 -10.14 -35.48 27.36
N ALA A 116 -9.09 -35.50 28.18
CA ALA A 116 -7.80 -36.07 27.83
C ALA A 116 -7.82 -37.60 27.59
N THR A 117 -8.83 -38.33 28.08
CA THR A 117 -8.93 -39.79 27.89
C THR A 117 -9.62 -40.16 26.58
N ARG A 118 -10.24 -39.20 25.88
CA ARG A 118 -10.84 -39.45 24.58
C ARG A 118 -9.78 -39.43 23.47
N PRO A 119 -9.74 -40.41 22.58
CA PRO A 119 -8.68 -40.55 21.60
C PRO A 119 -8.67 -39.42 20.56
N ASP A 120 -9.84 -38.89 20.19
CA ASP A 120 -10.00 -37.77 19.26
C ASP A 120 -9.38 -36.47 19.80
N LEU A 121 -9.69 -36.13 21.05
CA LEU A 121 -9.18 -34.93 21.71
C LEU A 121 -7.72 -35.09 22.15
N ALA A 122 -7.31 -36.27 22.61
CA ALA A 122 -5.92 -36.56 22.93
C ALA A 122 -5.03 -36.44 21.70
N ALA A 123 -5.47 -36.95 20.54
CA ALA A 123 -4.77 -36.79 19.27
C ALA A 123 -4.63 -35.30 18.90
N LEU A 124 -5.72 -34.53 18.99
CA LEU A 124 -5.74 -33.10 18.70
C LEU A 124 -4.82 -32.30 19.65
N ALA A 125 -4.76 -32.64 20.94
CA ALA A 125 -3.82 -32.01 21.87
C ALA A 125 -2.37 -32.42 21.61
N SER A 126 -2.12 -33.68 21.23
CA SER A 126 -0.77 -34.13 20.86
C SER A 126 -0.27 -33.42 19.60
N GLN A 127 -1.14 -33.24 18.60
CA GLN A 127 -0.84 -32.48 17.39
C GLN A 127 -0.54 -31.02 17.73
N ALA A 128 -1.36 -30.40 18.59
CA ALA A 128 -1.12 -29.03 19.04
C ALA A 128 0.28 -28.86 19.64
N ALA A 129 0.68 -29.78 20.53
CA ALA A 129 1.98 -29.76 21.17
C ALA A 129 3.13 -29.98 20.19
N GLN A 130 2.97 -30.87 19.21
CA GLN A 130 3.99 -31.17 18.19
C GLN A 130 4.22 -30.00 17.23
N GLU A 131 3.13 -29.34 16.81
CA GLU A 131 3.17 -28.25 15.83
C GLU A 131 3.32 -26.87 16.48
N GLY A 132 3.32 -26.78 17.82
CA GLY A 132 3.37 -25.51 18.55
C GLY A 132 2.07 -24.68 18.42
N LEU A 133 0.94 -25.33 18.15
CA LEU A 133 -0.37 -24.69 18.04
C LEU A 133 -1.03 -24.52 19.41
N THR A 134 -1.99 -23.60 19.49
CA THR A 134 -2.75 -23.35 20.72
C THR A 134 -4.08 -24.10 20.70
N LEU A 135 -4.41 -24.75 21.81
CA LEU A 135 -5.72 -25.33 22.07
C LEU A 135 -6.67 -24.25 22.58
N ALA A 136 -7.82 -24.08 21.93
CA ALA A 136 -8.87 -23.16 22.38
C ALA A 136 -10.20 -23.89 22.59
N TRP A 137 -10.89 -23.47 23.64
CA TRP A 137 -12.26 -23.81 23.96
C TRP A 137 -13.20 -22.71 23.47
N GLN A 138 -14.13 -23.06 22.58
CA GLN A 138 -15.11 -22.13 22.01
C GLN A 138 -16.54 -22.67 22.14
N VAL A 139 -17.46 -21.79 22.54
CA VAL A 139 -18.90 -22.09 22.58
C VAL A 139 -19.57 -21.69 21.27
N GLN A 140 -19.11 -20.60 20.64
CA GLN A 140 -19.60 -20.12 19.36
C GLN A 140 -18.49 -20.09 18.30
N PRO A 141 -18.82 -20.16 17.00
CA PRO A 141 -17.85 -19.87 15.96
C PRO A 141 -17.33 -18.44 16.18
N TYR A 142 -16.01 -18.26 16.14
CA TYR A 142 -15.32 -16.98 16.35
C TYR A 142 -15.14 -16.54 17.80
N ASP A 143 -15.59 -17.31 18.81
CA ASP A 143 -15.37 -16.92 20.21
C ASP A 143 -14.01 -17.43 20.71
N PHE A 144 -13.00 -16.56 20.64
CA PHE A 144 -11.63 -16.84 21.07
C PHE A 144 -11.23 -15.96 22.26
N ALA A 145 -10.32 -16.48 23.09
CA ALA A 145 -9.76 -15.74 24.21
C ALA A 145 -8.96 -14.53 23.72
N SER A 146 -9.29 -13.34 24.22
CA SER A 146 -8.64 -12.09 23.81
C SER A 146 -7.11 -12.15 23.99
N PRO A 147 -6.31 -11.57 23.09
CA PRO A 147 -4.87 -11.47 23.28
C PRO A 147 -4.61 -10.48 24.42
N GLY A 148 -4.29 -11.01 25.60
CA GLY A 148 -4.02 -10.20 26.80
C GLY A 148 -2.81 -9.25 26.69
N ASN A 149 -2.04 -9.35 25.61
CA ASN A 149 -0.75 -8.71 25.40
C ASN A 149 -0.68 -7.81 24.17
N LEU A 150 -1.79 -7.23 23.70
CA LEU A 150 -1.81 -6.31 22.55
C LEU A 150 -0.79 -5.16 22.66
N LEU A 151 -0.55 -4.65 23.87
CA LEU A 151 0.43 -3.61 24.12
C LEU A 151 1.87 -4.08 23.88
N GLU A 152 2.17 -5.36 24.11
CA GLU A 152 3.49 -5.96 23.93
C GLU A 152 3.80 -6.29 22.46
N LEU A 153 2.76 -6.36 21.62
CA LEU A 153 2.89 -6.54 20.17
C LEU A 153 3.36 -5.23 19.52
N VAL A 154 4.59 -4.82 19.84
CA VAL A 154 5.21 -3.64 19.25
C VAL A 154 5.39 -3.92 17.75
N PRO A 155 4.78 -3.11 16.85
CA PRO A 155 4.97 -3.29 15.42
C PRO A 155 6.47 -3.17 15.09
N PRO A 156 6.97 -3.90 14.08
CA PRO A 156 8.35 -3.72 13.67
C PRO A 156 8.61 -2.24 13.39
N PRO A 157 9.82 -1.72 13.68
CA PRO A 157 10.13 -0.34 13.39
C PRO A 157 9.74 -0.06 11.94
N PRO A 158 9.05 1.06 11.65
CA PRO A 158 8.64 1.36 10.30
C PRO A 158 9.87 1.18 9.42
N GLN A 159 9.73 0.43 8.33
CA GLN A 159 10.83 0.27 7.38
C GLN A 159 11.39 1.67 7.15
N PRO A 160 12.71 1.87 7.31
CA PRO A 160 13.30 3.19 7.17
C PRO A 160 12.73 3.75 5.89
N TYR A 161 12.02 4.88 6.01
CA TYR A 161 11.27 5.50 4.93
C TYR A 161 12.14 5.35 3.69
N ARG A 162 11.72 4.48 2.75
CA ARG A 162 12.51 4.20 1.54
C ARG A 162 12.39 5.44 0.70
N ASP A 163 13.15 6.42 1.11
CA ASP A 163 13.29 7.70 0.49
C ASP A 163 13.84 7.40 -0.91
N GLU A 164 13.18 7.94 -1.93
CA GLU A 164 13.80 8.81 -2.94
C GLU A 164 13.20 8.70 -4.33
N LEU A 165 12.31 7.74 -4.65
CA LEU A 165 11.97 7.47 -6.06
C LEU A 165 10.50 7.17 -6.39
N VAL A 166 9.56 7.40 -5.48
CA VAL A 166 8.13 7.42 -5.82
C VAL A 166 7.77 8.82 -6.31
N PHE A 167 7.20 8.90 -7.52
CA PHE A 167 6.70 10.16 -8.07
C PHE A 167 5.46 10.60 -7.27
N GLU A 168 5.60 11.64 -6.46
CA GLU A 168 4.48 12.30 -5.78
C GLU A 168 3.78 13.25 -6.75
N GLN A 169 2.48 13.05 -6.98
CA GLN A 169 1.68 13.98 -7.75
C GLN A 169 1.60 15.34 -7.03
N PRO A 170 1.63 16.47 -7.76
CA PRO A 170 1.50 17.79 -7.14
C PRO A 170 0.12 17.95 -6.50
N THR A 171 0.09 18.28 -5.21
CA THR A 171 -1.14 18.58 -4.44
C THR A 171 -1.15 20.04 -3.95
N GLY A 172 -2.32 20.56 -3.59
CA GLY A 172 -2.49 21.89 -2.98
C GLY A 172 -2.00 23.06 -3.85
N LEU A 173 -1.28 24.00 -3.23
CA LEU A 173 -0.79 25.24 -3.85
C LEU A 173 0.20 24.97 -5.00
N ARG A 174 1.03 23.94 -4.86
CA ARG A 174 1.98 23.50 -5.90
C ARG A 174 1.26 23.05 -7.17
N ARG A 175 0.15 22.34 -7.03
CA ARG A 175 -0.70 21.96 -8.17
C ARG A 175 -1.26 23.19 -8.88
N ARG A 176 -1.75 24.18 -8.12
CA ARG A 176 -2.29 25.43 -8.68
C ARG A 176 -1.23 26.22 -9.46
N LEU A 177 -0.02 26.36 -8.90
CA LEU A 177 1.10 27.01 -9.58
C LEU A 177 1.51 26.28 -10.85
N ALA A 178 1.68 24.96 -10.80
CA ALA A 178 2.05 24.16 -11.98
C ALA A 178 0.97 24.27 -13.08
N ILE A 179 -0.31 24.22 -12.71
CA ILE A 179 -1.41 24.38 -13.67
C ILE A 179 -1.43 25.78 -14.27
N ALA A 180 -1.28 26.84 -13.46
CA ALA A 180 -1.28 28.21 -13.94
C ALA A 180 -0.11 28.50 -14.89
N LEU A 181 1.09 27.99 -14.59
CA LEU A 181 2.25 28.11 -15.45
C LEU A 181 2.05 27.34 -16.77
N ALA A 182 1.48 26.14 -16.70
CA ALA A 182 1.19 25.35 -17.89
C ALA A 182 0.12 26.01 -18.76
N SER A 183 -0.97 26.51 -18.18
CA SER A 183 -2.03 27.20 -18.92
C SER A 183 -1.54 28.50 -19.56
N LEU A 184 -0.68 29.26 -18.86
CA LEU A 184 -0.05 30.45 -19.41
C LEU A 184 0.87 30.11 -20.60
N GLY A 185 1.71 29.07 -20.46
CA GLY A 185 2.59 28.61 -21.54
C GLY A 185 1.82 28.11 -22.77
N VAL A 186 0.71 27.39 -22.56
CA VAL A 186 -0.18 26.96 -23.64
C VAL A 186 -0.90 28.14 -24.30
N ALA A 187 -1.42 29.08 -23.51
CA ALA A 187 -2.08 30.28 -24.05
C ALA A 187 -1.13 31.11 -24.92
N LEU A 188 0.13 31.27 -24.50
CA LEU A 188 1.16 31.95 -25.27
C LEU A 188 1.53 31.24 -26.58
N LEU A 189 1.30 29.93 -26.69
CA LEU A 189 1.43 29.20 -27.96
C LEU A 189 0.18 29.34 -28.82
N ILE A 190 -1.01 29.10 -28.25
CA ILE A 190 -2.26 28.97 -29.00
C ILE A 190 -2.78 30.33 -29.48
N VAL A 191 -2.67 31.40 -28.67
CA VAL A 191 -3.24 32.71 -29.02
C VAL A 191 -2.61 33.28 -30.31
N PRO A 192 -1.28 33.34 -30.48
CA PRO A 192 -0.69 33.82 -31.74
C PRO A 192 -1.05 32.95 -32.94
N LEU A 193 -1.13 31.63 -32.76
CA LEU A 193 -1.53 30.68 -33.80
C LEU A 193 -2.97 30.94 -34.29
N LEU A 194 -3.90 31.25 -33.38
CA LEU A 194 -5.28 31.60 -33.73
C LEU A 194 -5.38 32.93 -34.49
N PHE A 195 -4.44 33.85 -34.29
CA PHE A 195 -4.33 35.11 -35.03
C PHE A 195 -3.46 35.02 -36.29
N GLY A 196 -3.05 33.81 -36.71
CA GLY A 196 -2.28 33.59 -37.94
C GLY A 196 -0.80 34.00 -37.85
N HIS A 197 -0.26 34.22 -36.65
CA HIS A 197 1.16 34.48 -36.43
C HIS A 197 1.90 33.16 -36.21
N ILE A 198 2.76 32.79 -37.16
CA ILE A 198 3.70 31.67 -36.99
C ILE A 198 4.92 32.21 -36.23
N PRO A 199 5.23 31.69 -35.03
CA PRO A 199 6.38 32.18 -34.27
C PRO A 199 7.69 31.80 -34.97
N ASP A 200 8.56 32.78 -35.20
CA ASP A 200 9.90 32.59 -35.76
C ASP A 200 10.80 31.71 -34.86
N HIS A 201 10.46 31.62 -33.56
CA HIS A 201 11.20 30.86 -32.57
C HIS A 201 10.30 29.81 -31.87
N PRO A 202 10.49 28.51 -32.16
CA PRO A 202 9.71 27.44 -31.52
C PRO A 202 10.04 27.23 -30.02
N ALA A 203 11.11 27.85 -29.49
CA ALA A 203 11.66 27.57 -28.16
C ALA A 203 11.67 28.77 -27.18
N GLY A 204 10.80 29.76 -27.38
CA GLY A 204 10.74 30.96 -26.53
C GLY A 204 10.12 30.77 -25.14
N TRP A 205 9.63 31.87 -24.56
CA TRP A 205 8.88 31.94 -23.30
C TRP A 205 7.86 30.81 -23.05
N PRO A 206 7.03 30.37 -24.02
CA PRO A 206 6.08 29.29 -23.77
C PRO A 206 6.74 27.97 -23.36
N LEU A 207 7.87 27.60 -23.98
CA LEU A 207 8.61 26.39 -23.63
C LEU A 207 9.27 26.52 -22.25
N ALA A 208 9.74 27.72 -21.89
CA ALA A 208 10.25 28.02 -20.55
C ALA A 208 9.17 27.83 -19.48
N LEU A 209 7.96 28.33 -19.73
CA LEU A 209 6.84 28.22 -18.80
C LEU A 209 6.36 26.76 -18.64
N LEU A 210 6.32 26.00 -19.73
CA LEU A 210 5.95 24.58 -19.68
C LEU A 210 7.01 23.73 -18.94
N THR A 211 8.29 23.98 -19.20
CA THR A 211 9.38 23.30 -18.48
C THR A 211 9.40 23.68 -17.00
N LEU A 212 9.16 24.94 -16.65
CA LEU A 212 9.06 25.40 -15.26
C LEU A 212 7.83 24.82 -14.56
N ALA A 213 6.67 24.75 -15.24
CA ALA A 213 5.48 24.07 -14.74
C ALA A 213 5.76 22.60 -14.40
N LEU A 214 6.51 21.90 -15.25
CA LEU A 214 6.92 20.53 -15.03
C LEU A 214 7.86 20.42 -13.81
N LEU A 215 8.89 21.27 -13.71
CA LEU A 215 9.86 21.25 -12.62
C LEU A 215 9.25 21.56 -11.25
N VAL A 216 8.38 22.57 -11.20
CA VAL A 216 7.56 22.90 -10.01
C VAL A 216 6.61 21.73 -9.72
N GLY A 217 6.01 21.17 -10.76
CA GLY A 217 5.15 20.00 -10.71
C GLY A 217 5.82 18.76 -10.13
N ILE A 218 7.13 18.57 -10.29
CA ILE A 218 7.90 17.42 -9.76
C ILE A 218 8.75 17.74 -8.52
N LYS A 219 8.77 19.01 -8.06
CA LYS A 219 9.64 19.50 -6.98
C LYS A 219 11.10 19.17 -7.29
N ALA A 220 11.51 19.52 -8.52
CA ALA A 220 12.89 19.35 -8.96
C ALA A 220 13.85 20.07 -7.98
N GLY A 221 15.01 19.48 -7.74
CA GLY A 221 16.09 20.13 -7.00
C GLY A 221 16.83 21.13 -7.89
N ILE A 222 17.83 21.79 -7.30
CA ILE A 222 18.67 22.78 -8.00
C ILE A 222 19.31 22.17 -9.27
N ALA A 223 19.73 20.90 -9.20
CA ALA A 223 20.27 20.19 -10.36
C ALA A 223 19.25 20.05 -11.50
N GLY A 224 17.97 19.79 -11.19
CA GLY A 224 16.91 19.73 -12.18
C GLY A 224 16.63 21.08 -12.86
N TYR A 225 16.62 22.17 -12.08
CA TYR A 225 16.46 23.52 -12.63
C TYR A 225 17.64 23.95 -13.50
N LEU A 226 18.88 23.74 -13.04
CA LEU A 226 20.07 24.05 -13.83
C LEU A 226 20.14 23.22 -15.10
N GLY A 227 19.81 21.93 -15.03
CA GLY A 227 19.79 21.06 -16.20
C GLY A 227 18.75 21.49 -17.25
N ALA A 228 17.55 21.88 -16.81
CA ALA A 228 16.52 22.40 -17.70
C ALA A 228 16.89 23.77 -18.30
N LEU A 229 17.53 24.65 -17.52
CA LEU A 229 18.04 25.92 -18.00
C LEU A 229 19.10 25.73 -19.09
N CYS A 230 20.02 24.78 -18.93
CA CYS A 230 21.00 24.43 -19.95
C CYS A 230 20.33 24.02 -21.27
N ILE A 231 19.31 23.16 -21.21
CA ILE A 231 18.58 22.71 -22.40
C ILE A 231 17.79 23.86 -23.04
N TRP A 232 17.14 24.69 -22.22
CA TRP A 232 16.42 25.86 -22.70
C TRP A 232 17.35 26.86 -23.39
N LEU A 233 18.55 27.07 -22.83
CA LEU A 233 19.55 27.97 -23.40
C LEU A 233 20.09 27.43 -24.73
N VAL A 234 20.34 26.13 -24.85
CA VAL A 234 20.66 25.47 -26.13
C VAL A 234 19.57 25.73 -27.17
N ALA A 235 18.31 25.54 -26.80
CA ALA A 235 17.18 25.69 -27.71
C ALA A 235 16.98 27.15 -28.20
N ASN A 236 17.53 28.14 -27.48
CA ASN A 236 17.48 29.55 -27.85
C ASN A 236 18.79 30.08 -28.46
N LEU A 237 19.78 29.23 -28.72
CA LEU A 237 21.00 29.67 -29.40
C LEU A 237 20.69 30.06 -30.86
N PRO A 238 21.35 31.11 -31.38
CA PRO A 238 21.13 31.60 -32.75
C PRO A 238 21.44 30.55 -33.83
N ALA A 239 22.21 29.51 -33.50
CA ALA A 239 22.52 28.38 -34.36
C ALA A 239 21.32 27.43 -34.65
N PHE A 240 20.21 27.53 -33.91
CA PHE A 240 18.99 26.73 -34.11
C PHE A 240 17.88 27.44 -34.91
N ARG A 241 18.22 28.52 -35.63
CA ARG A 241 17.30 29.22 -36.54
C ARG A 241 17.03 28.38 -37.80
N HIS A 242 15.86 28.55 -38.40
CA HIS A 242 15.54 27.90 -39.68
C HIS A 242 16.60 28.29 -40.74
N GLY A 243 17.23 27.29 -41.37
CA GLY A 243 18.22 27.48 -42.45
C GLY A 243 19.69 27.45 -42.04
N THR A 244 20.04 27.12 -40.79
CA THR A 244 21.44 27.01 -40.35
C THR A 244 22.07 25.65 -40.67
N SER A 245 23.35 25.66 -41.07
CA SER A 245 24.13 24.43 -41.32
C SER A 245 24.33 23.62 -40.04
N PRO A 246 24.23 22.27 -40.08
CA PRO A 246 24.38 21.41 -38.90
C PRO A 246 25.75 21.51 -38.21
N VAL A 247 26.77 22.03 -38.90
CA VAL A 247 28.11 22.29 -38.33
C VAL A 247 28.07 23.35 -37.22
N ASN A 248 27.11 24.28 -37.27
CA ASN A 248 26.94 25.32 -36.26
C ASN A 248 26.33 24.80 -34.94
N LEU A 249 25.92 23.53 -34.87
CA LEU A 249 25.37 22.88 -33.67
C LEU A 249 26.46 22.40 -32.70
N TRP A 250 27.71 22.28 -33.17
CA TRP A 250 28.84 21.75 -32.40
C TRP A 250 29.09 22.46 -31.05
N PRO A 251 28.99 23.81 -30.95
CA PRO A 251 29.15 24.52 -29.68
C PRO A 251 28.05 24.23 -28.65
N ALA A 252 26.88 23.75 -29.09
CA ALA A 252 25.74 23.48 -28.21
C ALA A 252 25.79 22.08 -27.58
N ILE A 253 26.57 21.16 -28.16
CA ILE A 253 26.66 19.76 -27.71
C ILE A 253 27.16 19.66 -26.25
N PRO A 254 28.23 20.36 -25.83
CA PRO A 254 28.70 20.29 -24.44
C PRO A 254 27.64 20.76 -23.43
N LEU A 255 26.95 21.86 -23.74
CA LEU A 255 25.90 22.40 -22.86
C LEU A 255 24.71 21.45 -22.76
N MET A 256 24.35 20.78 -23.86
CA MET A 256 23.30 19.77 -23.90
C MET A 256 23.67 18.53 -23.07
N VAL A 257 24.92 18.05 -23.19
CA VAL A 257 25.43 16.92 -22.40
C VAL A 257 25.42 17.23 -20.91
N VAL A 258 25.87 18.43 -20.52
CA VAL A 258 25.82 18.90 -19.13
C VAL A 258 24.38 19.02 -18.63
N GLY A 259 23.47 19.58 -19.44
CA GLY A 259 22.06 19.69 -19.09
C GLY A 259 21.40 18.35 -18.84
N ILE A 260 21.62 17.37 -19.72
CA ILE A 260 21.12 16.00 -19.57
C ILE A 260 21.74 15.32 -18.35
N TRP A 261 23.03 15.51 -18.08
CA TRP A 261 23.70 14.93 -16.92
C TRP A 261 23.14 15.48 -15.60
N LEU A 262 22.90 16.79 -15.51
CA LEU A 262 22.28 17.45 -14.36
C LEU A 262 20.85 16.95 -14.12
N LEU A 263 20.04 16.84 -15.18
CA LEU A 263 18.69 16.27 -15.11
C LEU A 263 18.70 14.81 -14.66
N ARG A 264 19.69 14.01 -15.11
CA ARG A 264 19.87 12.62 -14.66
C ARG A 264 20.30 12.52 -13.21
N ARG A 265 21.08 13.49 -12.69
CA ARG A 265 21.52 13.51 -11.30
C ARG A 265 20.36 13.82 -10.35
N ASP A 266 19.39 14.63 -10.79
CA ASP A 266 18.21 14.96 -10.02
C ASP A 266 17.34 13.72 -9.70
N ARG A 267 17.09 13.50 -8.40
CA ARG A 267 16.34 12.34 -7.91
C ARG A 267 14.88 12.36 -8.34
N ARG A 268 14.24 13.54 -8.34
CA ARG A 268 12.81 13.70 -8.64
C ARG A 268 12.55 13.62 -10.15
N VAL A 269 13.48 14.11 -10.97
CA VAL A 269 13.45 13.89 -12.43
C VAL A 269 13.58 12.38 -12.76
N ARG A 270 14.50 11.67 -12.09
CA ARG A 270 14.61 10.20 -12.25
C ARG A 270 13.35 9.45 -11.81
N ALA A 271 12.72 9.87 -10.71
CA ALA A 271 11.47 9.28 -10.23
C ALA A 271 10.33 9.44 -11.26
N MET A 272 10.16 10.66 -11.79
CA MET A 272 9.20 10.96 -12.87
C MET A 272 9.49 10.11 -14.12
N TRP A 273 10.74 10.04 -14.56
CA TRP A 273 11.10 9.25 -15.76
C TRP A 273 10.79 7.77 -15.61
N ARG A 274 11.06 7.18 -14.42
CA ARG A 274 10.69 5.78 -14.17
C ARG A 274 9.18 5.57 -14.11
N PHE A 275 8.43 6.52 -13.55
CA PHE A 275 6.97 6.48 -13.57
C PHE A 275 6.43 6.49 -15.01
N VAL A 276 6.89 7.42 -15.84
CA VAL A 276 6.51 7.52 -17.27
C VAL A 276 6.88 6.24 -18.02
N ARG A 277 8.10 5.73 -17.85
CA ARG A 277 8.54 4.48 -18.50
C ARG A 277 7.68 3.27 -18.10
N ARG A 278 7.25 3.19 -16.83
CA ARG A 278 6.34 2.13 -16.36
C ARG A 278 4.95 2.26 -16.97
N GLN A 279 4.42 3.48 -17.09
CA GLN A 279 3.11 3.73 -17.73
C GLN A 279 3.11 3.34 -19.21
N PHE A 280 4.16 3.70 -19.96
CA PHE A 280 4.29 3.30 -21.37
C PHE A 280 4.43 1.79 -21.55
N ARG A 281 5.22 1.11 -20.69
CA ARG A 281 5.32 -0.37 -20.72
C ARG A 281 3.98 -1.05 -20.44
N ARG A 282 3.23 -0.59 -19.44
CA ARG A 282 1.88 -1.12 -19.17
C ARG A 282 0.93 -0.93 -20.36
N ARG A 283 1.08 0.17 -21.11
CA ARG A 283 0.28 0.42 -22.31
C ARG A 283 0.69 -0.46 -23.48
N SER A 284 1.99 -0.74 -23.67
CA SER A 284 2.45 -1.70 -24.69
C SER A 284 2.03 -3.12 -24.36
N ASP A 285 1.96 -3.49 -23.08
CA ASP A 285 1.47 -4.81 -22.66
C ASP A 285 -0.06 -4.92 -22.84
N ALA A 286 -0.81 -3.83 -22.61
CA ALA A 286 -2.26 -3.78 -22.85
C ALA A 286 -2.65 -3.61 -24.34
N THR A 287 -1.71 -3.22 -25.19
CA THR A 287 -1.85 -3.18 -26.66
C THR A 287 -1.00 -4.24 -27.35
N GLY A 288 -0.58 -5.26 -26.59
CA GLY A 288 0.05 -6.46 -27.11
C GLY A 288 -0.90 -7.15 -28.07
N THR A 289 -0.69 -6.86 -29.35
CA THR A 289 -0.86 -7.72 -30.52
C THR A 289 -1.43 -9.11 -30.21
N ASP A 290 -2.75 -9.24 -30.39
CA ASP A 290 -3.31 -10.31 -31.24
C ASP A 290 -3.44 -9.75 -32.67
#